data_AF-A0A2E5A0R5-F1
#
_entry.id   AF-A0A2E5A0R5-F1
#
_cell.length_a   1.000
_cell.length_b   1.000
_cell.length_c   1.000
_cell.angle_alpha   90.00
_cell.angle_beta   90.00
_cell.angle_gamma   90.00
#
_symmetry.space_group_name_H-M   'P 1'
#
loop_
_entity.id
_entity.type
_entity.pdbx_description
1 polymer ?
#
loop_
_entity_poly.entity_id
_entity_poly.type
_entity_poly.pdbx_seq_one_letter_code
_entity_poly.pdbx_strand_id
1 'polypeptide(L)'
;SRIKSILEVLRYSWARPQKSSLVIPCSELLSIVVEPAFRGKGVAQGLYERLKDFFCSSDVPGFKIAVGSDLLSAHRFYCRIGAKPLLDFQVHDGETSILFLQSLRSNEDIK
;
A
#
# COMPACT_ATOMS: atom_id res chain seq x y z
N SER A 1 -8.87 17.48 9.34
CA SER A 1 -7.60 18.11 8.91
C SER A 1 -6.77 17.06 8.18
N ARG A 2 -6.29 17.36 6.96
CA ARG A 2 -5.51 16.42 6.10
C ARG A 2 -4.23 15.90 6.78
N ILE A 3 -3.74 16.61 7.80
CA ILE A 3 -2.53 16.30 8.58
C ILE A 3 -2.77 15.13 9.55
N LYS A 4 -4.00 14.95 10.07
CA LYS A 4 -4.32 13.85 10.99
C LYS A 4 -4.19 12.48 10.31
N SER A 5 -4.65 12.37 9.06
CA SER A 5 -4.57 11.14 8.26
C SER A 5 -3.13 10.73 7.91
N ILE A 6 -2.20 11.68 7.79
CA ILE A 6 -0.78 11.40 7.51
C ILE A 6 -0.07 10.83 8.76
N LEU A 7 -0.41 11.34 9.95
CA LEU A 7 0.14 10.85 11.22
C LEU A 7 -0.37 9.44 11.57
N GLU A 8 -1.61 9.13 11.21
CA GLU A 8 -2.19 7.78 11.27
C GLU A 8 -1.33 6.77 10.50
N VAL A 9 -1.08 7.07 9.22
CA VAL A 9 -0.25 6.30 8.28
C VAL A 9 1.14 5.96 8.84
N LEU A 10 1.82 6.94 9.42
CA LEU A 10 3.18 6.73 9.95
C LEU A 10 3.21 5.77 11.14
N ARG A 11 2.13 5.71 11.93
CA ARG A 11 2.04 4.80 13.08
C ARG A 11 1.66 3.38 12.66
N TYR A 12 0.98 3.22 11.52
CA TYR A 12 0.63 1.92 10.93
C TYR A 12 1.83 1.15 10.36
N SER A 13 2.81 1.86 9.78
CA SER A 13 4.05 1.28 9.21
C SER A 13 4.89 0.48 10.22
N TRP A 14 4.82 0.87 11.50
CA TRP A 14 5.57 0.25 12.61
C TRP A 14 4.96 -1.04 13.15
N ALA A 15 3.67 -1.31 12.90
CA ALA A 15 3.01 -2.54 13.35
C ALA A 15 3.47 -3.71 12.46
N ARG A 16 4.51 -4.43 12.91
CA ARG A 16 4.96 -5.67 12.25
C ARG A 16 3.88 -6.74 12.39
N PRO A 17 3.39 -7.36 11.30
CA PRO A 17 2.57 -8.56 11.42
C PRO A 17 3.44 -9.66 12.03
N GLN A 18 3.08 -10.12 13.22
CA GLN A 18 3.67 -11.29 13.85
C GLN A 18 2.93 -12.53 13.35
N LYS A 19 3.66 -13.48 12.76
CA LYS A 19 3.23 -14.77 12.18
C LYS A 19 2.64 -14.75 10.76
N SER A 20 3.52 -14.83 9.77
CA SER A 20 3.37 -15.76 8.65
C SER A 20 4.74 -15.98 8.01
N SER A 21 4.96 -17.12 7.37
CA SER A 21 6.16 -17.44 6.57
C SER A 21 6.27 -16.61 5.27
N LEU A 22 5.45 -15.55 5.14
CA LEU A 22 5.44 -14.65 4.00
C LEU A 22 6.56 -13.63 4.14
N VAL A 23 7.43 -13.56 3.14
CA VAL A 23 8.43 -12.50 3.02
C VAL A 23 7.70 -11.21 2.64
N ILE A 24 7.48 -10.34 3.63
CA ILE A 24 6.88 -9.02 3.42
C ILE A 24 8.00 -8.02 3.10
N PRO A 25 7.91 -7.26 1.99
CA PRO A 25 8.90 -6.23 1.67
C PRO A 25 9.03 -5.19 2.78
N CYS A 26 10.26 -4.74 3.05
CA CYS A 26 10.50 -3.62 3.97
C CYS A 26 10.08 -2.27 3.37
N SER A 27 10.05 -2.16 2.04
CA SER A 27 9.58 -1.02 1.28
C SER A 27 8.07 -0.85 1.42
N GLU A 28 7.65 0.39 1.64
CA GLU A 28 6.26 0.74 1.92
C GLU A 28 5.85 2.03 1.20
N LEU A 29 4.65 2.02 0.63
CA LEU A 29 3.97 3.25 0.27
C LEU A 29 3.22 3.76 1.50
N LEU A 30 3.77 4.79 2.13
CA LEU A 30 3.15 5.40 3.31
C LEU A 30 1.85 6.11 2.90
N SER A 31 1.93 7.14 2.07
CA SER A 31 0.76 7.95 1.72
C SER A 31 0.76 8.36 0.26
N ILE A 32 -0.40 8.23 -0.36
CA ILE A 32 -0.72 8.84 -1.64
C ILE A 32 -2.13 9.43 -1.55
N VAL A 33 -2.25 10.73 -1.85
CA VAL A 33 -3.54 11.41 -1.84
C VAL A 33 -3.61 12.34 -3.05
N VAL A 34 -4.67 12.17 -3.83
CA VAL A 34 -5.00 13.09 -4.93
C VAL A 34 -6.12 14.01 -4.49
N GLU A 35 -5.86 15.31 -4.63
CA GLU A 35 -6.84 16.35 -4.37
C GLU A 35 -8.13 16.12 -5.18
N PRO A 36 -9.33 16.33 -4.60
CA PRO A 36 -10.59 16.02 -5.28
C PRO A 36 -10.72 16.58 -6.70
N ALA A 37 -10.24 17.80 -6.95
CA ALA A 37 -10.28 18.46 -8.26
C ALA A 37 -9.48 17.73 -9.37
N PHE A 38 -8.60 16.80 -8.98
CA PHE A 38 -7.73 16.06 -9.88
C PHE A 38 -8.02 14.55 -9.90
N ARG A 39 -9.06 14.09 -9.20
CA ARG A 39 -9.50 12.69 -9.24
C ARG A 39 -10.13 12.35 -10.58
N GLY A 40 -10.10 11.07 -10.96
CA GLY A 40 -10.61 10.60 -12.26
C GLY A 40 -9.73 10.94 -13.48
N LYS A 41 -8.66 11.73 -13.29
CA LYS A 41 -7.73 12.16 -14.36
C LYS A 41 -6.46 11.30 -14.48
N GLY A 42 -6.44 10.12 -13.85
CA GLY A 42 -5.27 9.24 -13.88
C GLY A 42 -4.08 9.66 -13.00
N VAL A 43 -4.15 10.78 -12.26
CA VAL A 43 -3.03 11.30 -11.45
C VAL A 43 -2.49 10.26 -10.45
N ALA A 44 -3.37 9.61 -9.70
CA ALA A 44 -2.97 8.58 -8.74
C ALA A 44 -2.25 7.40 -9.41
N GLN A 45 -2.72 7.02 -10.60
CA GLN A 45 -2.12 5.94 -11.37
C GLN A 45 -0.72 6.34 -11.88
N GLY A 46 -0.57 7.54 -12.44
CA GLY A 46 0.74 8.01 -12.89
C GLY A 46 1.76 8.17 -11.76
N LEU A 47 1.32 8.62 -10.57
CA LEU A 47 2.17 8.64 -9.38
C LEU A 47 2.58 7.22 -8.95
N TYR A 48 1.65 6.29 -8.97
CA TYR A 48 1.90 4.90 -8.59
C TYR A 48 2.82 4.18 -9.58
N GLU A 49 2.63 4.39 -10.89
CA GLU A 49 3.51 3.84 -11.94
C GLU A 49 4.94 4.34 -11.79
N ARG A 50 5.13 5.65 -11.58
CA ARG A 50 6.47 6.21 -11.32
C ARG A 50 7.12 5.66 -10.05
N LEU A 51 6.34 5.38 -9.01
CA LEU A 51 6.83 4.71 -7.81
C LEU A 51 7.28 3.28 -8.10
N LYS A 52 6.51 2.53 -8.91
CA LYS A 52 6.91 1.20 -9.38
C LYS A 52 8.22 1.27 -10.14
N ASP A 53 8.34 2.21 -11.09
CA ASP A 53 9.56 2.39 -11.88
C ASP A 53 10.77 2.69 -11.00
N PHE A 54 10.60 3.57 -10.00
CA PHE A 54 11.63 3.87 -9.01
C PHE A 54 12.08 2.61 -8.25
N PHE A 55 11.15 1.83 -7.72
CA PHE A 55 11.48 0.61 -7.00
C PHE A 55 12.08 -0.48 -7.90
N CYS A 56 11.58 -0.64 -9.12
CA CYS A 56 12.18 -1.55 -10.12
C CYS A 56 13.63 -1.15 -10.41
N SER A 57 13.90 0.14 -10.63
CA SER A 57 15.26 0.65 -10.87
C SER A 57 16.20 0.52 -9.67
N SER A 58 15.63 0.34 -8.48
CA SER A 58 16.34 0.16 -7.22
C SER A 58 16.47 -1.32 -6.80
N ASP A 59 16.13 -2.26 -7.69
CA ASP A 59 16.07 -3.72 -7.43
C ASP A 59 15.22 -4.11 -6.20
N VAL A 60 14.16 -3.33 -5.93
CA VAL A 60 13.22 -3.61 -4.86
C VAL A 60 12.14 -4.56 -5.40
N PRO A 61 11.96 -5.76 -4.80
CA PRO A 61 11.11 -6.82 -5.36
C PRO A 61 9.59 -6.51 -5.31
N GLY A 62 9.20 -5.55 -4.49
CA GLY A 62 7.81 -5.20 -4.22
C GLY A 62 7.71 -4.18 -3.10
N PHE A 63 6.51 -3.76 -2.75
CA PHE A 63 6.26 -2.92 -1.59
C PHE A 63 4.89 -3.21 -0.98
N LYS A 64 4.75 -2.91 0.31
CA LYS A 64 3.50 -3.03 1.05
C LYS A 64 2.75 -1.70 1.13
N ILE A 65 1.44 -1.78 1.37
CA ILE A 65 0.55 -0.62 1.48
C ILE A 65 -0.46 -0.92 2.59
N ALA A 66 -0.45 -0.14 3.66
CA ALA A 66 -1.47 -0.24 4.71
C ALA A 66 -2.63 0.71 4.40
N VAL A 67 -3.86 0.20 4.43
CA VAL A 67 -5.06 0.98 4.09
C VAL A 67 -6.17 0.67 5.09
N GLY A 68 -6.77 1.69 5.70
CA GLY A 68 -7.94 1.49 6.57
C GLY A 68 -9.07 0.75 5.84
N SER A 69 -9.77 -0.14 6.54
CA SER A 69 -10.85 -0.99 5.99
C SER A 69 -11.95 -0.17 5.30
N ASP A 70 -12.21 1.02 5.80
CA ASP A 70 -13.34 1.86 5.38
C ASP A 70 -13.04 2.67 4.12
N LEU A 71 -11.78 2.66 3.65
CA LEU A 71 -11.31 3.42 2.49
C LEU A 71 -11.57 2.65 1.18
N LEU A 72 -12.83 2.34 0.87
CA LEU A 72 -13.22 1.53 -0.29
C LEU A 72 -12.69 2.05 -1.64
N SER A 73 -12.55 3.37 -1.80
CA SER A 73 -11.99 3.95 -3.03
C SER A 73 -10.50 3.61 -3.19
N ALA A 74 -9.75 3.53 -2.09
CA ALA A 74 -8.35 3.14 -2.12
C ALA A 74 -8.21 1.64 -2.38
N HIS A 75 -9.06 0.81 -1.78
CA HIS A 75 -9.07 -0.64 -2.04
C HIS A 75 -9.31 -0.94 -3.51
N ARG A 76 -10.36 -0.34 -4.10
CA ARG A 76 -10.64 -0.49 -5.54
C ARG A 76 -9.48 -0.02 -6.40
N PHE A 77 -8.83 1.08 -6.02
CA PHE A 77 -7.67 1.59 -6.72
C PHE A 77 -6.51 0.58 -6.70
N TYR A 78 -6.14 0.07 -5.53
CA TYR A 78 -5.01 -0.86 -5.36
C TYR A 78 -5.26 -2.23 -6.01
N CYS A 79 -6.48 -2.79 -5.90
CA CYS A 79 -6.84 -4.01 -6.62
C CYS A 79 -6.75 -3.82 -8.13
N ARG A 80 -7.28 -2.70 -8.65
CA ARG A 80 -7.30 -2.41 -10.10
C ARG A 80 -5.89 -2.31 -10.70
N ILE A 81 -4.91 -1.82 -9.94
CA ILE A 81 -3.52 -1.66 -10.41
C ILE A 81 -2.64 -2.88 -10.11
N GLY A 82 -3.23 -3.97 -9.59
CA GLY A 82 -2.59 -5.26 -9.43
C GLY A 82 -1.96 -5.53 -8.06
N ALA A 83 -2.18 -4.67 -7.06
CA ALA A 83 -1.82 -4.98 -5.69
C ALA A 83 -2.82 -6.01 -5.11
N LYS A 84 -2.31 -6.98 -4.35
CA LYS A 84 -3.12 -8.05 -3.77
C LYS A 84 -3.33 -7.81 -2.28
N PRO A 85 -4.56 -7.92 -1.75
CA PRO A 85 -4.77 -7.92 -0.30
C PRO A 85 -4.10 -9.18 0.28
N LEU A 86 -3.30 -9.01 1.33
CA LEU A 86 -2.53 -10.09 1.95
C LEU A 86 -3.20 -10.57 3.23
N LEU A 87 -3.47 -9.63 4.16
CA LEU A 87 -4.00 -9.90 5.49
C LEU A 87 -4.78 -8.68 5.99
N ASP A 88 -5.85 -8.94 6.73
CA ASP A 88 -6.46 -7.96 7.63
C ASP A 88 -5.64 -7.95 8.94
N PHE A 89 -5.33 -6.76 9.45
CA PHE A 89 -4.70 -6.63 10.77
C PHE A 89 -5.40 -5.55 11.58
N GLN A 90 -5.70 -5.86 12.84
CA GLN A 90 -6.18 -4.88 13.79
C GLN A 90 -5.02 -3.99 14.20
N VAL A 91 -5.23 -2.68 14.14
CA VAL A 91 -4.23 -1.72 14.61
C VAL A 91 -4.53 -1.27 16.04
N HIS A 92 -5.80 -1.12 16.40
CA HIS A 92 -6.30 -0.79 17.75
C HIS A 92 -7.79 -1.14 17.90
N ASP A 93 -8.32 -0.95 19.11
CA ASP A 93 -9.70 -1.16 19.58
C ASP A 93 -10.75 -0.63 18.58
N GLY A 94 -11.14 -1.46 17.60
CA GLY A 94 -12.21 -1.20 16.63
C GLY A 94 -11.79 -0.81 15.20
N GLU A 95 -10.54 -0.43 14.94
CA GLU A 95 -10.10 0.02 13.60
C GLU A 95 -9.26 -1.03 12.87
N THR A 96 -9.79 -1.51 11.73
CA THR A 96 -9.15 -2.55 10.90
C THR A 96 -8.41 -1.91 9.74
N SER A 97 -7.21 -2.41 9.43
CA SER A 97 -6.49 -2.08 8.21
C SER A 97 -6.26 -3.32 7.37
N ILE A 98 -6.24 -3.13 6.05
CA ILE A 98 -5.89 -4.16 5.08
C ILE A 98 -4.48 -3.87 4.58
N LEU A 99 -3.61 -4.89 4.64
CA LEU A 99 -2.30 -4.84 4.03
C LEU A 99 -2.38 -5.30 2.58
N PHE A 100 -2.00 -4.45 1.64
CA PHE A 100 -1.82 -4.82 0.24
C PHE A 100 -0.34 -5.04 -0.08
N LEU A 101 -0.07 -5.99 -0.96
CA LEU A 101 1.24 -6.29 -1.51
C LEU A 101 1.26 -5.99 -3.02
N GLN A 102 2.19 -5.14 -3.44
CA GLN A 102 2.54 -4.95 -4.84
C GLN A 102 3.82 -5.74 -5.12
N SER A 103 3.73 -6.79 -5.95
CA SER A 103 4.93 -7.42 -6.52
C SER A 103 5.41 -6.61 -7.72
N LEU A 104 6.73 -6.44 -7.83
CA LEU A 104 7.41 -5.84 -8.98
C LEU A 104 8.22 -6.87 -9.77
N ARG A 105 8.56 -8.01 -9.16
CA ARG A 105 9.12 -9.16 -9.85
C ARG A 105 8.02 -10.07 -10.41
N SER A 106 8.34 -10.76 -11.50
CA SER A 106 7.49 -11.82 -12.04
C SER A 106 7.42 -12.96 -11.00
N ASN A 107 6.34 -13.73 -11.02
CA ASN A 107 6.00 -14.74 -10.01
C ASN A 107 7.01 -15.92 -9.90
N GLU A 108 8.13 -15.91 -10.63
CA GLU A 108 9.15 -16.96 -10.64
C GLU A 108 10.34 -16.71 -9.69
N ASP A 109 10.49 -15.51 -9.14
CA ASP A 109 11.69 -15.10 -8.38
C ASP A 109 11.54 -15.15 -6.85
N ILE A 110 10.41 -15.65 -6.35
CA ILE A 110 10.22 -15.93 -4.92
C ILE A 110 10.30 -17.45 -4.73
N LYS A 111 11.53 -17.96 -4.72
CA LYS A 111 11.87 -19.30 -4.23
C LYS A 111 12.48 -19.19 -2.84
#